data_AF-W7Z1K2-F1
#
_entry.id   AF-W7Z1K2-F1
#
_cell.length_a   1.000
_cell.length_b   1.000
_cell.length_c   1.000
_cell.angle_alpha   90.00
_cell.angle_beta   90.00
_cell.angle_gamma   90.00
#
_symmetry.space_group_name_H-M   'P 1'
#
loop_
_entity.id
_entity.type
_entity.pdbx_description
1 polymer ?
#
loop_
_entity_poly.entity_id
_entity_poly.type
_entity_poly.pdbx_seq_one_letter_code
_entity_poly.pdbx_strand_id
1 'polypeptide(L)' 'MKKANEMASKSPLTGRFETHMHAKEWVIQTPDGQIYKCRNLKNWLREHEDMLDGTVRQAWMA' A
#
# COMPACT_ATOMS: atom_id res chain seq x y z
N MET A 1 -11.81 -7.14 21.93
CA MET A 1 -11.84 -6.63 20.54
C MET A 1 -10.98 -5.37 20.33
N LYS A 2 -11.23 -4.23 21.03
CA LYS A 2 -10.48 -2.97 20.78
C LYS A 2 -8.95 -3.07 20.88
N LYS A 3 -8.42 -3.59 22.00
CA LYS A 3 -6.96 -3.70 22.24
C LYS A 3 -6.24 -4.59 21.21
N ALA A 4 -6.86 -5.68 20.78
CA ALA A 4 -6.28 -6.57 19.77
C ALA A 4 -6.15 -5.88 18.41
N ASN A 5 -7.14 -5.07 18.04
CA ASN A 5 -7.14 -4.33 16.77
C ASN A 5 -6.09 -3.19 16.77
N GLU A 6 -5.94 -2.50 17.91
CA GLU A 6 -4.90 -1.48 18.11
C GLU A 6 -3.48 -2.05 18.06
N MET A 7 -3.27 -3.28 18.55
CA MET A 7 -1.97 -3.94 18.44
C MET A 7 -1.70 -4.44 17.01
N ALA A 8 -2.73 -4.96 16.33
CA ALA A 8 -2.61 -5.41 14.95
C ALA A 8 -2.23 -4.27 14.00
N SER A 9 -2.74 -3.06 14.21
CA SER A 9 -2.39 -1.89 13.39
C SER A 9 -0.97 -1.39 13.61
N LYS A 10 -0.40 -1.58 14.80
CA LYS A 10 0.96 -1.16 15.18
C LYS A 10 2.05 -2.19 14.85
N SER A 11 1.66 -3.45 14.62
CA SER A 11 2.61 -4.51 14.30
C SER A 11 3.16 -4.36 12.87
N PRO A 12 4.48 -4.46 12.65
CA PRO A 12 5.07 -4.42 11.31
C PRO A 12 4.51 -5.47 10.35
N LEU A 13 4.09 -6.63 10.87
CA LEU A 13 3.65 -7.77 10.07
C LEU A 13 2.17 -7.72 9.66
N THR A 14 1.34 -6.95 10.40
CA THR A 14 -0.12 -6.89 10.20
C THR A 14 -0.65 -5.46 9.99
N GLY A 15 0.18 -4.45 10.24
CA GLY A 15 -0.13 -3.04 10.03
C GLY A 15 0.18 -2.55 8.61
N ARG A 16 -0.01 -1.25 8.38
CA ARG A 16 0.26 -0.62 7.07
C ARG A 16 1.74 -0.30 6.93
N PHE A 17 2.54 -1.35 6.73
CA PHE A 17 4.00 -1.25 6.61
C PHE A 17 4.50 -2.05 5.40
N GLU A 18 5.68 -1.70 4.88
CA GLU A 18 6.35 -2.45 3.81
C GLU A 18 6.61 -3.92 4.18
N THR A 19 6.78 -4.21 5.47
CA THR A 19 7.07 -5.55 6.01
C THR A 19 5.82 -6.40 6.29
N HIS A 20 4.64 -5.92 5.92
CA HIS A 20 3.40 -6.66 6.10
C HIS A 20 3.52 -8.06 5.49
N MET A 21 3.03 -9.10 6.17
CA MET A 21 3.32 -10.50 5.78
C MET A 21 2.79 -10.87 4.37
N HIS A 22 1.76 -10.16 3.91
CA HIS A 22 1.15 -10.34 2.58
C HIS A 22 1.66 -9.33 1.53
N ALA A 23 2.67 -8.52 1.86
CA ALA A 23 3.31 -7.60 0.93
C ALA A 23 4.03 -8.39 -0.18
N LYS A 24 4.00 -7.87 -1.41
CA LYS A 24 4.58 -8.46 -2.62
C LYS A 24 5.32 -7.39 -3.38
N GLU A 25 6.40 -7.72 -4.07
CA GLU A 25 7.11 -6.73 -4.89
C GLU A 25 6.29 -6.33 -6.13
N TRP A 26 6.26 -5.02 -6.40
CA TRP A 26 5.58 -4.42 -7.54
C TRP A 26 6.51 -3.46 -8.26
N VAL A 27 6.31 -3.39 -9.58
CA VAL A 27 6.86 -2.35 -10.45
C VAL A 27 5.67 -1.59 -11.02
N ILE A 28 5.67 -0.28 -10.83
CA ILE A 28 4.58 0.61 -11.25
C ILE A 28 5.14 1.54 -12.30
N GLN A 29 4.43 1.67 -13.42
CA GLN A 29 4.78 2.60 -14.49
C GLN A 29 3.68 3.65 -14.63
N THR A 30 4.06 4.92 -14.55
CA THR A 30 3.17 6.03 -14.81
C THR A 30 3.04 6.31 -16.32
N PRO A 31 2.00 7.05 -16.76
CA PRO A 31 1.79 7.31 -18.19
C PRO A 31 2.91 8.10 -18.88
N ASP A 32 3.66 8.91 -18.13
CA ASP A 32 4.85 9.63 -18.60
C ASP A 32 6.11 8.74 -18.68
N GLY A 33 6.00 7.47 -18.30
CA GLY A 33 7.05 6.46 -18.40
C GLY A 33 7.93 6.33 -17.15
N GLN A 34 7.65 7.06 -16.07
CA GLN A 34 8.40 6.91 -14.82
C GLN A 34 8.11 5.56 -14.15
N ILE A 35 9.16 4.92 -13.62
CA ILE A 35 9.09 3.60 -12.99
C ILE A 35 9.32 3.72 -11.49
N TYR A 36 8.40 3.16 -10.71
CA TYR A 36 8.48 3.03 -9.26
C TYR A 36 8.55 1.55 -8.87
N LYS A 37 9.26 1.27 -7.78
CA LYS A 37 9.38 -0.08 -7.22
C LYS A 37 9.01 -0.04 -5.74
N CYS A 38 8.13 -0.93 -5.30
CA CYS A 38 7.72 -1.02 -3.89
C CYS A 38 7.42 -2.46 -3.49
N ARG A 39 7.50 -2.79 -2.20
CA ARG A 39 7.14 -4.12 -1.67
C ARG A 39 5.71 -4.18 -1.16
N ASN A 40 5.06 -3.07 -0.85
CA ASN A 40 3.65 -3.09 -0.48
C ASN A 40 2.84 -2.08 -1.30
N LEU A 41 2.28 -2.53 -2.42
CA LEU A 41 1.44 -1.69 -3.29
C LEU A 41 0.34 -0.95 -2.54
N LYS A 42 -0.34 -1.60 -1.59
CA LYS A 42 -1.41 -0.93 -0.83
C LYS A 42 -0.88 0.14 0.12
N ASN A 43 0.34 0.00 0.60
CA ASN A 43 0.99 1.05 1.39
C ASN A 43 1.42 2.20 0.48
N TRP A 44 2.11 1.87 -0.61
CA TRP A 44 2.55 2.82 -1.63
C TRP A 44 1.40 3.68 -2.18
N LEU A 45 0.28 3.08 -2.56
CA LEU A 45 -0.89 3.82 -3.07
C LEU A 45 -1.47 4.82 -2.05
N ARG A 46 -1.30 4.60 -0.74
CA ARG A 46 -1.75 5.56 0.29
C ARG A 46 -0.78 6.72 0.45
N GLU A 47 0.51 6.46 0.28
CA GLU A 47 1.57 7.48 0.34
C GLU A 47 1.55 8.37 -0.91
N HIS A 48 1.04 7.85 -2.03
CA HIS A 48 0.95 8.51 -3.34
C HIS A 48 -0.51 8.72 -3.79
N GLU A 49 -1.44 8.95 -2.86
CA GLU A 49 -2.85 9.12 -3.16
C GLU A 49 -3.12 10.33 -4.09
N ASP A 50 -2.26 11.34 -4.02
CA ASP A 50 -2.28 12.54 -4.87
C ASP A 50 -1.95 12.26 -6.35
N MET A 51 -1.29 11.14 -6.64
CA MET A 51 -0.95 10.72 -8.01
C MET A 51 -2.06 9.91 -8.69
N LEU A 52 -3.16 9.64 -7.99
CA LEU A 52 -4.24 8.79 -8.48
C LEU A 52 -5.39 9.64 -9.05
N ASP A 53 -5.88 9.29 -10.24
CA ASP A 53 -7.10 9.87 -10.83
C ASP A 53 -8.40 9.36 -10.13
N GLY A 54 -8.30 8.84 -8.91
CA GLY A 54 -9.38 8.23 -8.14
C GLY A 54 -8.94 7.85 -6.73
N THR A 55 -9.75 7.04 -6.03
CA THR A 55 -9.42 6.64 -4.66
C THR A 55 -8.39 5.52 -4.63
N VAL A 56 -7.59 5.48 -3.55
CA VAL A 56 -6.71 4.32 -3.25
C VAL A 56 -7.45 3.00 -3.38
N ARG A 57 -8.72 2.94 -2.97
CA ARG A 57 -9.52 1.72 -3.03
C ARG A 57 -9.78 1.25 -4.46
N GLN A 58 -10.04 2.16 -5.39
CA GLN A 58 -10.26 1.82 -6.80
C GLN A 58 -8.98 1.29 -7.44
N ALA A 59 -7.82 1.85 -7.07
CA ALA A 59 -6.53 1.53 -7.67
C ALA A 59 -6.04 0.08 -7.46
N TRP A 60 -6.47 -0.64 -6.43
CA TRP A 60 -6.10 -2.07 -6.23
C TRP A 60 -7.26 -3.05 -6.48
N MET A 61 -8.45 -2.55 -6.83
CA MET A 61 -9.61 -3.39 -7.21
C MET A 61 -9.81 -3.45 -8.73
N ALA A 62 -9.13 -2.60 -9.49
CA ALA A 62 -9.05 -2.66 -10.95
C ALA A 62 -8.23 -3.89 -11.38
#